data_AF-A0AAJ2BYX4-F1
#
_entry.id   AF-A0AAJ2BYX4-F1
#
_cell.length_a   1.000
_cell.length_b   1.000
_cell.length_c   1.000
_cell.angle_alpha   90.00
_cell.angle_beta   90.00
_cell.angle_gamma   90.00
#
_symmetry.space_group_name_H-M   'P 1'
#
loop_
_entity.id
_entity.type
_entity.pdbx_description
1 polymer ?
#
loop_
_entity_poly.entity_id
_entity_poly.type
_entity_poly.pdbx_seq_one_letter_code
_entity_poly.pdbx_strand_id
1 'polypeptide(L)'
;MKQLLFFSLLIFSHSLLAQSTFTDCTAAFLNSKMIVEKYDNLSKCKVSLNAKGSLAVSTVELSADKAKAINNIPFSIAIKDQKTGTIKLSFKDVFPNIDIQNVLTKCKKGDTIVLLTSSDQYALPHNEIKVE
;
A
#
# COMPACT_ATOMS: atom_id res chain seq x y z
N MET A 1 -28.45 -41.69 -50.53
CA MET A 1 -29.05 -41.21 -49.26
C MET A 1 -28.08 -40.21 -48.63
N LYS A 2 -28.63 -39.13 -48.06
CA LYS A 2 -27.99 -37.87 -47.69
C LYS A 2 -26.88 -38.00 -46.63
N GLN A 3 -25.84 -37.20 -46.87
CA GLN A 3 -24.91 -36.54 -45.95
C GLN A 3 -25.43 -36.35 -44.51
N LEU A 4 -24.58 -36.54 -43.50
CA LEU A 4 -24.27 -35.50 -42.50
C LEU A 4 -23.05 -35.90 -41.64
N LEU A 5 -21.93 -35.22 -41.87
CA LEU A 5 -20.77 -35.16 -40.98
C LEU A 5 -21.10 -34.25 -39.78
N PHE A 6 -21.05 -34.77 -38.56
CA PHE A 6 -21.06 -33.96 -37.33
C PHE A 6 -19.64 -33.83 -36.79
N PHE A 7 -18.96 -32.74 -37.16
CA PHE A 7 -17.75 -32.27 -36.51
C PHE A 7 -18.16 -31.51 -35.24
N SER A 8 -18.02 -32.14 -34.07
CA SER A 8 -18.21 -31.46 -32.78
C SER A 8 -16.89 -30.82 -32.36
N LEU A 9 -16.86 -29.49 -32.47
CA LEU A 9 -15.81 -28.59 -32.03
C LEU A 9 -15.96 -28.35 -30.51
N LEU A 10 -15.21 -29.07 -29.68
CA LEU A 10 -15.11 -28.77 -28.24
C LEU A 10 -14.14 -27.60 -28.03
N ILE A 11 -14.71 -26.39 -28.00
CA ILE A 11 -14.04 -25.15 -27.62
C ILE A 11 -13.68 -25.27 -26.13
N PHE A 12 -12.40 -25.51 -25.85
CA PHE A 12 -11.84 -25.38 -24.50
C PHE A 12 -11.82 -23.90 -24.11
N SER A 13 -12.92 -23.41 -23.55
CA SER A 13 -12.99 -22.11 -22.90
C SER A 13 -12.01 -22.07 -21.72
N HIS A 14 -10.80 -21.57 -21.95
CA HIS A 14 -9.90 -21.22 -20.86
C HIS A 14 -10.48 -19.97 -20.21
N SER A 15 -11.23 -20.15 -19.12
CA SER A 15 -11.57 -19.06 -18.22
C SER A 15 -10.25 -18.52 -17.66
N LEU A 16 -9.73 -17.48 -18.31
CA LEU A 16 -8.70 -16.61 -17.75
C LEU A 16 -9.32 -15.96 -16.51
N LEU A 17 -9.18 -16.61 -15.36
CA LEU A 17 -9.33 -15.96 -14.07
C LEU A 17 -8.25 -14.89 -13.99
N ALA A 18 -8.60 -13.68 -14.38
CA ALA A 18 -7.81 -12.50 -14.07
C ALA A 18 -7.76 -12.37 -12.55
N GLN A 19 -6.68 -12.88 -11.94
CA GLN A 19 -6.41 -12.74 -10.52
C GLN A 19 -6.01 -11.28 -10.25
N SER A 20 -6.98 -10.41 -10.01
CA SER A 20 -6.70 -9.19 -9.25
C SER A 20 -6.66 -9.59 -7.77
N THR A 21 -5.46 -9.86 -7.23
CA THR A 21 -5.31 -10.23 -5.82
C THR A 21 -5.62 -9.07 -4.88
N PHE A 22 -5.50 -7.82 -5.34
CA PHE A 22 -5.77 -6.63 -4.54
C PHE A 22 -7.24 -6.20 -4.64
N THR A 23 -8.01 -6.49 -3.59
CA THR A 23 -9.45 -6.18 -3.55
C THR A 23 -9.73 -4.86 -2.82
N ASP A 24 -8.82 -4.45 -1.94
CA ASP A 24 -8.99 -3.26 -1.09
C ASP A 24 -7.87 -2.24 -1.32
N CYS A 25 -8.26 -1.02 -1.73
CA CYS A 25 -7.36 0.13 -1.75
C CYS A 25 -7.02 0.56 -0.32
N THR A 26 -5.75 0.86 -0.06
CA THR A 26 -5.29 1.33 1.25
C THR A 26 -4.40 2.56 1.13
N ALA A 27 -4.33 3.35 2.20
CA ALA A 27 -3.46 4.52 2.28
C ALA A 27 -2.87 4.68 3.67
N ALA A 28 -1.76 5.41 3.74
CA ALA A 28 -1.13 5.79 4.98
C ALA A 28 -1.76 7.08 5.55
N PHE A 29 -1.99 7.09 6.86
CA PHE A 29 -2.57 8.20 7.61
C PHE A 29 -1.67 8.59 8.77
N LEU A 30 -1.51 9.89 8.98
CA LEU A 30 -0.90 10.48 10.16
C LEU A 30 -1.97 11.28 10.90
N ASN A 31 -2.29 10.91 12.14
CA ASN A 31 -3.37 11.53 12.93
C ASN A 31 -4.70 11.59 12.16
N SER A 32 -5.09 10.48 11.55
CA SER A 32 -6.31 10.34 10.73
C SER A 32 -6.36 11.22 9.47
N LYS A 33 -5.28 11.93 9.13
CA LYS A 33 -5.13 12.64 7.86
C LYS A 33 -4.29 11.80 6.91
N MET A 34 -4.78 11.61 5.69
CA MET A 34 -4.03 10.92 4.64
C MET A 34 -2.72 11.65 4.37
N ILE A 35 -1.61 10.91 4.31
CA ILE A 35 -0.27 11.49 4.12
C ILE A 35 -0.06 11.88 2.66
N VAL A 36 -0.60 11.12 1.72
CA VAL A 36 -0.56 11.49 0.31
C VAL A 36 -1.51 12.67 0.06
N GLU A 37 -1.04 13.69 -0.66
CA GLU A 37 -1.82 14.88 -0.98
C GLU A 37 -2.98 14.56 -1.93
N LYS A 38 -2.72 13.69 -2.90
CA LYS A 38 -3.71 13.19 -3.86
C LYS A 38 -3.45 11.71 -4.12
N TYR A 39 -4.51 10.93 -4.23
CA TYR A 39 -4.39 9.49 -4.50
C TYR A 39 -4.21 9.27 -6.01
N ASP A 40 -3.01 9.54 -6.53
CA ASP A 40 -2.62 9.32 -7.93
C ASP A 40 -1.17 8.85 -8.07
N ASN A 41 -0.79 8.27 -9.21
CA ASN A 41 0.52 7.64 -9.40
C ASN A 41 1.73 8.59 -9.30
N LEU A 42 1.53 9.91 -9.25
CA LEU A 42 2.59 10.91 -9.22
C LEU A 42 2.81 11.49 -7.83
N SER A 43 1.80 11.38 -6.97
CA SER A 43 1.81 11.96 -5.64
C SER A 43 2.74 11.22 -4.69
N LYS A 44 3.45 11.99 -3.87
CA LYS A 44 4.45 11.47 -2.93
C LYS A 44 3.95 11.61 -1.50
N CYS A 45 4.20 10.60 -0.67
CA CYS A 45 4.02 10.74 0.77
C CYS A 45 5.25 11.40 1.40
N LYS A 46 5.02 12.37 2.28
CA LYS A 46 6.08 13.09 2.98
C LYS A 46 5.67 13.36 4.41
N VAL A 47 6.63 13.26 5.33
CA VAL A 47 6.47 13.65 6.73
C VAL A 47 7.70 14.41 7.21
N SER A 48 7.51 15.35 8.12
CA SER A 48 8.64 16.02 8.77
C SER A 48 9.38 15.05 9.70
N LEU A 49 10.71 15.20 9.81
CA LEU A 49 11.50 14.51 10.84
C LEU A 49 11.00 14.78 12.28
N ASN A 50 10.27 15.88 12.49
CA ASN A 50 9.69 16.28 13.78
C ASN A 50 8.19 15.97 13.87
N ALA A 51 7.62 15.22 12.92
CA ALA A 51 6.22 14.83 12.95
C ALA A 51 5.90 14.03 14.22
N LYS A 52 4.67 14.17 14.71
CA LYS A 52 4.20 13.52 15.94
C LYS A 52 2.86 12.84 15.72
N GLY A 53 2.61 11.82 16.52
CA GLY A 53 1.33 11.14 16.62
C GLY A 53 1.29 9.80 15.89
N SER A 54 0.07 9.36 15.59
CA SER A 54 -0.17 7.98 15.18
C SER A 54 -0.10 7.83 13.67
N LEU A 55 0.86 7.01 13.22
CA LEU A 55 0.92 6.49 11.86
C LEU A 55 0.10 5.20 11.76
N ALA A 56 -0.80 5.14 10.79
CA ALA A 56 -1.62 3.96 10.51
C ALA A 56 -1.73 3.73 9.01
N VAL A 57 -2.03 2.49 8.63
CA VAL A 57 -2.49 2.15 7.28
C VAL A 57 -3.93 1.72 7.38
N SER A 58 -4.78 2.26 6.51
CA SER A 58 -6.21 1.96 6.52
C SER A 58 -6.72 1.68 5.13
N THR A 59 -7.75 0.83 5.03
CA THR A 59 -8.57 0.75 3.82
C THR A 59 -9.24 2.09 3.56
N VAL A 60 -9.38 2.43 2.29
CA VAL A 60 -9.92 3.73 1.87
C VAL A 60 -11.17 3.60 1.03
N GLU A 61 -12.17 4.40 1.38
CA GLU A 61 -13.28 4.70 0.48
C GLU A 61 -12.86 5.92 -0.35
N LEU A 62 -12.65 5.72 -1.65
CA LEU A 62 -12.35 6.80 -2.58
C LEU A 62 -13.65 7.34 -3.16
N SER A 63 -13.90 8.62 -2.95
CA SER A 63 -14.91 9.41 -3.65
C SER A 63 -14.23 10.42 -4.58
N ALA A 64 -14.99 11.08 -5.45
CA ALA A 64 -14.46 12.06 -6.39
C ALA A 64 -13.55 13.12 -5.74
N ASP A 65 -13.86 13.53 -4.50
CA ASP A 65 -13.19 14.65 -3.84
C ASP A 65 -12.49 14.28 -2.52
N LYS A 66 -12.71 13.06 -2.01
CA LYS A 66 -12.25 12.67 -0.66
C LYS A 66 -11.87 11.21 -0.60
N ALA A 67 -10.81 10.93 0.15
CA ALA A 67 -10.46 9.59 0.58
C ALA A 67 -10.70 9.46 2.08
N LYS A 68 -11.56 8.52 2.48
CA LYS A 68 -11.95 8.31 3.88
C LYS A 68 -11.36 7.01 4.39
N ALA A 69 -10.68 7.06 5.54
CA ALA A 69 -10.25 5.85 6.24
C ALA A 69 -11.48 5.06 6.74
N ILE A 70 -11.53 3.76 6.45
CA ILE A 70 -12.59 2.87 6.92
C ILE A 70 -12.06 2.02 8.08
N ASN A 71 -11.12 1.11 7.79
CA ASN A 71 -10.59 0.16 8.76
C ASN A 71 -9.07 0.19 8.76
N ASN A 72 -8.45 0.22 9.95
CA ASN A 72 -7.01 0.04 10.06
C ASN A 72 -6.63 -1.39 9.72
N ILE A 73 -5.52 -1.53 9.00
CA ILE A 73 -4.96 -2.82 8.64
C ILE A 73 -3.61 -3.01 9.31
N PRO A 74 -3.24 -4.27 9.64
CA PRO A 74 -1.90 -4.58 10.10
C PRO A 74 -0.85 -4.29 9.03
N PHE A 75 0.24 -3.63 9.43
CA PHE A 75 1.38 -3.34 8.56
C PHE A 75 2.71 -3.43 9.33
N SER A 76 3.79 -3.66 8.62
CA SER A 76 5.15 -3.53 9.13
C SER A 76 5.88 -2.39 8.44
N ILE A 77 7.05 -2.04 8.98
CA ILE A 77 7.81 -0.86 8.57
C ILE A 77 9.25 -1.25 8.25
N ALA A 78 9.79 -0.67 7.20
CA ALA A 78 11.21 -0.67 6.91
C ALA A 78 11.72 0.77 6.69
N ILE A 79 13.03 0.98 6.86
CA ILE A 79 13.68 2.26 6.58
C ILE A 79 14.67 2.04 5.46
N LYS A 80 14.47 2.76 4.36
CA LYS A 80 15.37 2.84 3.22
C LYS A 80 16.28 4.06 3.38
N ASP A 81 17.58 3.82 3.33
CA ASP A 81 18.60 4.87 3.45
C ASP A 81 18.64 5.75 2.21
N GLN A 82 18.65 7.07 2.38
CA GLN A 82 18.63 8.02 1.27
C GLN A 82 19.85 7.94 0.36
N LYS A 83 21.03 7.67 0.91
CA LYS A 83 22.28 7.73 0.15
C LYS A 83 22.49 6.49 -0.70
N THR A 84 22.13 5.34 -0.13
CA THR A 84 22.42 4.04 -0.74
C THR A 84 21.20 3.39 -1.39
N GLY A 85 19.98 3.84 -1.06
CA GLY A 85 18.74 3.19 -1.50
C GLY A 85 18.48 1.82 -0.85
N THR A 86 19.30 1.42 0.12
CA THR A 86 19.20 0.10 0.77
C THR A 86 18.23 0.12 1.94
N ILE A 87 17.52 -0.99 2.16
CA ILE A 87 16.75 -1.20 3.39
C ILE A 87 17.73 -1.46 4.53
N LYS A 88 17.90 -0.48 5.42
CA LYS A 88 18.86 -0.55 6.54
C LYS A 88 18.23 -1.07 7.85
N LEU A 89 16.91 -1.01 7.96
CA LEU A 89 16.18 -1.45 9.14
C LEU A 89 14.81 -1.97 8.73
N SER A 90 14.38 -3.06 9.35
CA SER A 90 13.02 -3.58 9.24
C SER A 90 12.51 -3.92 10.63
N PHE A 91 11.29 -3.47 10.93
CA PHE A 91 10.57 -3.84 12.15
C PHE A 91 9.95 -5.22 11.91
N LYS A 92 10.25 -6.18 12.79
CA LYS A 92 9.68 -7.54 12.71
C LYS A 92 8.21 -7.57 13.13
N ASP A 93 7.81 -6.63 13.97
CA ASP A 93 6.46 -6.56 14.50
C ASP A 93 5.49 -5.99 13.47
N VAL A 94 4.24 -6.42 13.59
CA VAL A 94 3.12 -5.96 12.78
C VAL A 94 2.23 -5.10 13.67
N PHE A 95 1.90 -3.90 13.20
CA PHE A 95 1.20 -2.90 13.98
C PHE A 95 -0.14 -2.53 13.33
N PRO A 96 -1.22 -2.32 14.10
CA PRO A 96 -2.41 -1.64 13.60
C PRO A 96 -2.21 -0.11 13.51
N ASN A 97 -1.32 0.41 14.34
CA ASN A 97 -0.83 1.79 14.36
C ASN A 97 0.49 1.86 15.13
N ILE A 98 1.30 2.88 14.86
CA ILE A 98 2.54 3.13 15.59
C ILE A 98 2.71 4.62 15.85
N ASP A 99 3.32 4.98 16.98
CA ASP A 99 3.82 6.34 17.18
C ASP A 99 4.94 6.61 16.16
N ILE A 100 4.70 7.55 15.24
CA ILE A 100 5.65 7.89 14.19
C ILE A 100 6.99 8.37 14.78
N GLN A 101 6.99 8.93 15.98
CA GLN A 101 8.20 9.39 16.65
C GLN A 101 9.17 8.23 16.89
N ASN A 102 8.67 7.04 17.23
CA ASN A 102 9.50 5.84 17.43
C ASN A 102 10.23 5.44 16.14
N VAL A 103 9.57 5.58 14.99
CA VAL A 103 10.16 5.33 13.67
C VAL A 103 11.18 6.43 13.33
N LEU A 104 10.79 7.70 13.51
CA LEU A 104 11.60 8.86 13.14
C LEU A 104 12.91 8.95 13.94
N THR A 105 12.96 8.44 15.17
CA THR A 105 14.23 8.35 15.93
C THR A 105 15.30 7.52 15.25
N LYS A 106 14.92 6.65 14.29
CA LYS A 106 15.81 5.80 13.50
C LYS A 106 16.08 6.36 12.10
N CYS A 107 15.41 7.45 11.72
CA CYS A 107 15.52 8.08 10.42
C CYS A 107 16.50 9.27 10.45
N LYS A 108 17.03 9.58 9.27
CA LYS A 108 17.67 10.86 8.95
C LYS A 108 16.82 11.59 7.92
N LYS A 109 16.96 12.91 7.85
CA LYS A 109 16.36 13.70 6.77
C LYS A 109 16.75 13.09 5.40
N GLY A 110 15.75 12.87 4.57
CA GLY A 110 15.86 12.28 3.25
C GLY A 110 15.62 10.77 3.20
N ASP A 111 15.69 10.05 4.32
CA ASP A 111 15.36 8.61 4.37
C ASP A 111 13.90 8.38 3.96
N THR A 112 13.59 7.14 3.57
CA THR A 112 12.22 6.72 3.24
C THR A 112 11.75 5.68 4.25
N ILE A 113 10.59 5.92 4.84
CA ILE A 113 9.83 4.92 5.59
C ILE A 113 9.02 4.13 4.56
N VAL A 114 9.24 2.82 4.49
CA VAL A 114 8.54 1.89 3.61
C VAL A 114 7.53 1.12 4.44
N LEU A 115 6.26 1.19 4.05
CA LEU A 115 5.16 0.48 4.67
C LEU A 115 4.92 -0.85 3.93
N LEU A 116 4.70 -1.92 4.68
CA LEU A 116 4.53 -3.25 4.14
C LEU A 116 3.23 -3.84 4.67
N THR A 117 2.31 -4.20 3.77
CA THR A 117 1.08 -4.89 4.15
C THR A 117 1.39 -6.34 4.53
N SER A 118 0.67 -6.89 5.51
CA SER A 118 0.84 -8.29 5.92
C SER A 118 0.06 -9.29 5.07
N SER A 119 -0.75 -8.82 4.12
CA SER A 119 -1.58 -9.62 3.21
C SER A 119 -1.60 -9.01 1.82
N ASP A 120 -1.66 -9.88 0.82
CA ASP A 120 -1.77 -9.60 -0.62
C ASP A 120 -3.15 -9.12 -1.06
N GLN A 121 -4.16 -9.16 -0.19
CA GLN A 121 -5.49 -8.61 -0.47
C GLN A 121 -5.49 -7.06 -0.49
N TYR A 122 -4.48 -6.44 0.11
CA TYR A 122 -4.35 -4.99 0.25
C TYR A 122 -3.35 -4.41 -0.74
N ALA A 123 -3.81 -3.51 -1.61
CA ALA A 123 -2.92 -2.66 -2.39
C ALA A 123 -2.59 -1.40 -1.59
N LEU A 124 -1.30 -1.13 -1.37
CA LEU A 124 -0.80 0.11 -0.80
C LEU A 124 0.13 0.81 -1.83
N PRO A 125 -0.43 1.51 -2.83
CA PRO A 125 0.39 2.17 -3.87
C PRO A 125 1.31 3.25 -3.31
N HIS A 126 0.87 3.92 -2.26
CA HIS A 126 1.60 4.99 -1.57
C HIS A 126 2.33 4.48 -0.32
N ASN A 127 3.10 3.39 -0.48
CA ASN A 127 3.79 2.73 0.62
C ASN A 127 5.09 3.42 1.05
N GLU A 128 5.64 4.32 0.24
CA GLU A 128 6.89 5.02 0.54
C GLU A 128 6.64 6.45 1.03
N ILE A 129 7.05 6.73 2.27
CA ILE A 129 6.96 8.05 2.90
C ILE A 129 8.36 8.64 3.04
N LYS A 130 8.63 9.76 2.39
CA LYS A 130 9.90 10.48 2.51
C LYS A 130 9.95 11.31 3.80
N VAL A 131 11.06 11.25 4.51
CA VAL A 131 11.33 12.07 5.70
C VAL A 131 11.98 13.39 5.27
N GLU A 132 11.40 14.53 5.64
CA GLU A 132 11.86 15.88 5.25
C GLU A 132 12.22 16.79 6.44
#